data_AF-A0A1H2SBV4-F1
#
_entry.id   AF-A0A1H2SBV4-F1
#
_cell.length_a   1.000
_cell.length_b   1.000
_cell.length_c   1.000
_cell.angle_alpha   90.00
_cell.angle_beta   90.00
_cell.angle_gamma   90.00
#
_symmetry.space_group_name_H-M   'P 1'
#
loop_
_entity.id
_entity.type
_entity.pdbx_description
1 polymer ?
#
loop_
_entity_poly.entity_id
_entity_poly.type
_entity_poly.pdbx_seq_one_letter_code
_entity_poly.pdbx_strand_id
1 'polypeptide(L)'
;MSMRTKHLATMALLISLILPTACSTEDTSTAEQTAVRFYKEVWVNGNDKAAKSMLAEPKKTQELHKPMQQVKNEATQNPAIWVVKSPTDHQMGTRTILIYRPSDKRDYKVRLYKTQGTWKVISFQQNFDPKEGGYASFEAYQRLSSEYPDLKWKKIDNP
;
A
#
# COMPACT_ATOMS: atom_id res chain seq x y z
N MET A 1 -68.49 -4.24 44.81
CA MET A 1 -68.00 -5.27 45.74
C MET A 1 -66.62 -5.72 45.31
N SER A 2 -65.81 -6.03 46.31
CA SER A 2 -64.35 -6.08 46.33
C SER A 2 -63.75 -7.41 45.83
N MET A 3 -62.49 -7.30 45.36
CA MET A 3 -61.38 -8.27 45.44
C MET A 3 -61.43 -9.58 44.64
N ARG A 4 -60.41 -9.80 43.80
CA ARG A 4 -59.18 -10.52 44.22
C ARG A 4 -58.07 -10.45 43.15
N THR A 5 -56.97 -9.85 43.58
CA THR A 5 -55.59 -9.99 43.08
C THR A 5 -55.13 -11.45 43.07
N LYS A 6 -54.23 -11.82 42.13
CA LYS A 6 -52.88 -12.36 42.42
C LYS A 6 -52.12 -12.94 41.20
N HIS A 7 -50.83 -12.56 41.14
CA HIS A 7 -49.66 -13.28 40.63
C HIS A 7 -49.46 -13.38 39.10
N LEU A 8 -48.49 -12.67 38.50
CA LEU A 8 -47.01 -12.84 38.50
C LEU A 8 -46.59 -13.47 37.17
N ALA A 9 -45.82 -12.75 36.37
CA ALA A 9 -44.55 -13.20 35.76
C ALA A 9 -44.21 -12.32 34.54
N THR A 10 -43.44 -11.27 34.83
CA THR A 10 -42.22 -10.91 34.13
C THR A 10 -41.91 -11.74 32.88
N MET A 11 -42.04 -11.13 31.70
CA MET A 11 -41.18 -11.48 30.57
C MET A 11 -40.62 -10.19 29.99
N ALA A 12 -39.50 -9.78 30.57
CA ALA A 12 -38.52 -8.98 29.87
C ALA A 12 -37.98 -9.83 28.72
N LEU A 13 -38.11 -9.37 27.48
CA LEU A 13 -37.09 -9.64 26.50
C LEU A 13 -36.94 -8.41 25.62
N LEU A 14 -35.85 -7.71 25.90
CA LEU A 14 -35.22 -6.65 25.12
C LEU A 14 -35.53 -6.80 23.64
N ILE A 15 -36.29 -5.84 23.10
CA ILE A 15 -36.19 -5.51 21.68
C ILE A 15 -34.77 -4.98 21.51
N SER A 16 -33.92 -5.87 21.01
CA SER A 16 -32.57 -5.63 20.55
C SER A 16 -32.58 -4.39 19.67
N LEU A 17 -31.98 -3.31 20.18
CA LEU A 17 -31.37 -2.27 19.37
C LEU A 17 -30.46 -2.98 18.36
N ILE A 18 -30.99 -3.24 17.17
CA ILE A 18 -30.16 -3.44 15.99
C ILE A 18 -29.68 -2.03 15.65
N LEU A 19 -28.66 -1.57 16.39
CA LEU A 19 -27.72 -0.61 15.86
C LEU A 19 -27.19 -1.27 14.58
N PRO A 20 -27.46 -0.75 13.37
CA PRO A 20 -26.60 -1.11 12.27
C PRO A 20 -25.22 -0.62 12.73
N THR A 21 -24.37 -1.57 13.11
CA THR A 21 -22.94 -1.38 13.06
C THR A 21 -22.65 -1.02 11.61
N ALA A 22 -22.74 0.28 11.30
CA ALA A 22 -21.91 0.86 10.28
C ALA A 22 -20.50 0.53 10.74
N CYS A 23 -20.00 -0.63 10.30
CA CYS A 23 -18.60 -0.85 10.14
C CYS A 23 -18.14 0.28 9.25
N SER A 24 -17.74 1.39 9.87
CA SER A 24 -16.72 2.24 9.33
C SER A 24 -15.55 1.31 9.07
N THR A 25 -15.48 0.77 7.87
CA THR A 25 -14.23 0.30 7.29
C THR A 25 -13.34 1.54 7.26
N GLU A 26 -12.70 1.86 8.38
CA GLU A 26 -11.50 2.66 8.34
C GLU A 26 -10.57 1.89 7.42
N ASP A 27 -10.42 2.43 6.22
CA ASP A 27 -9.60 1.94 5.12
C ASP A 27 -8.13 2.03 5.55
N THR A 28 -7.76 1.26 6.57
CA THR A 28 -6.42 1.21 7.15
C THR A 28 -5.55 0.30 6.31
N SER A 29 -5.47 0.61 5.00
CA SER A 29 -4.57 -0.08 4.09
C SER A 29 -3.16 -0.09 4.70
N THR A 30 -2.49 -1.23 4.74
CA THR A 30 -1.13 -1.31 5.28
C THR A 30 -0.13 -0.57 4.38
N ALA A 31 1.05 -0.21 4.89
CA ALA A 31 2.10 0.42 4.07
C ALA A 31 2.43 -0.41 2.81
N GLU A 32 2.44 -1.74 2.91
CA GLU A 32 2.65 -2.65 1.79
C GLU A 32 1.53 -2.53 0.74
N GLN A 33 0.26 -2.59 1.18
CA GLN A 33 -0.88 -2.45 0.27
C GLN A 33 -0.89 -1.09 -0.42
N THR A 34 -0.60 -0.01 0.31
CA THR A 34 -0.50 1.34 -0.28
C THR A 34 0.63 1.41 -1.29
N ALA A 35 1.79 0.81 -1.01
CA ALA A 35 2.93 0.79 -1.93
C ALA A 35 2.63 0.00 -3.21
N VAL A 36 2.00 -1.17 -3.09
CA VAL A 36 1.61 -2.02 -4.23
C VAL A 36 0.57 -1.31 -5.09
N ARG A 37 -0.44 -0.70 -4.46
CA ARG A 37 -1.43 0.11 -5.18
C ARG A 37 -0.76 1.28 -5.90
N PHE A 38 0.13 2.00 -5.24
CA PHE A 38 0.86 3.10 -5.87
C PHE A 38 1.68 2.60 -7.06
N TYR A 39 2.37 1.47 -6.88
CA TYR A 39 3.13 0.83 -7.94
C TYR A 39 2.27 0.53 -9.16
N LYS A 40 1.10 -0.07 -8.94
CA LYS A 40 0.14 -0.38 -10.00
C LYS A 40 -0.31 0.88 -10.72
N GLU A 41 -0.71 1.92 -10.00
CA GLU A 41 -1.17 3.15 -10.66
C GLU A 41 -0.07 3.84 -11.46
N VAL A 42 1.19 3.76 -11.02
CA VAL A 42 2.32 4.47 -11.66
C VAL A 42 2.96 3.68 -12.80
N TRP A 43 3.30 2.41 -12.59
CA TRP A 43 4.13 1.62 -13.52
C TRP A 43 3.37 0.48 -14.22
N VAL A 44 2.07 0.35 -13.94
CA VAL A 44 1.17 -0.55 -14.67
C VAL A 44 0.11 0.28 -15.38
N ASN A 45 -0.80 0.94 -14.65
CA ASN A 45 -1.96 1.60 -15.26
C ASN A 45 -1.65 2.96 -15.91
N GLY A 46 -0.59 3.66 -15.49
CA GLY A 46 -0.34 5.03 -15.91
C GLY A 46 -1.44 6.01 -15.44
N ASN A 47 -2.09 5.71 -14.31
CA ASN A 47 -3.21 6.47 -13.76
C ASN A 47 -2.72 7.61 -12.88
N ASP A 48 -2.37 8.72 -13.54
CA ASP A 48 -1.86 9.93 -12.90
C ASP A 48 -2.78 10.45 -11.78
N LYS A 49 -4.10 10.49 -12.01
CA LYS A 49 -5.06 10.99 -11.01
C LYS A 49 -5.02 10.15 -9.71
N ALA A 50 -5.04 8.83 -9.83
CA ALA A 50 -4.98 7.96 -8.66
C ALA A 50 -3.63 8.06 -7.95
N ALA A 51 -2.52 8.01 -8.68
CA ALA A 51 -1.17 8.13 -8.11
C ALA A 51 -0.97 9.45 -7.35
N LYS A 52 -1.42 10.58 -7.91
CA LYS A 52 -1.35 11.90 -7.26
C LYS A 52 -2.10 11.95 -5.93
N SER A 53 -3.26 11.31 -5.83
CA SER A 53 -4.06 11.27 -4.59
C SER A 53 -3.38 10.52 -3.43
N MET A 54 -2.40 9.67 -3.75
CA MET A 54 -1.66 8.85 -2.79
C MET A 54 -0.42 9.56 -2.24
N LEU A 55 0.04 10.63 -2.87
CA LEU A 55 1.19 11.41 -2.41
C LEU A 55 0.86 12.17 -1.12
N ALA A 56 1.83 12.24 -0.22
CA ALA A 56 1.74 13.08 0.98
C ALA A 56 1.86 14.56 0.65
N GLU A 57 2.64 14.90 -0.38
CA GLU A 57 2.95 16.27 -0.77
C GLU A 57 2.53 16.52 -2.23
N PRO A 58 1.53 17.40 -2.49
CA PRO A 58 1.07 17.70 -3.84
C PRO A 58 2.14 18.28 -4.78
N LYS A 59 3.19 18.91 -4.23
CA LYS A 59 4.31 19.44 -5.03
C LYS A 59 5.18 18.36 -5.70
N LYS A 60 5.15 17.12 -5.20
CA LYS A 60 5.92 15.99 -5.78
C LYS A 60 5.26 15.34 -6.99
N THR A 61 4.11 15.86 -7.41
CA THR A 61 3.37 15.38 -8.59
C THR A 61 4.19 15.45 -9.88
N GLN A 62 5.17 16.36 -9.98
CA GLN A 62 6.07 16.46 -11.13
C GLN A 62 6.97 15.21 -11.27
N GLU A 63 7.33 14.55 -10.17
CA GLU A 63 8.15 13.33 -10.18
C GLU A 63 7.42 12.15 -10.86
N LEU A 64 6.08 12.20 -10.95
CA LEU A 64 5.27 11.19 -11.63
C LEU A 64 5.36 11.28 -13.15
N HIS A 65 5.74 12.43 -13.73
CA HIS A 65 5.63 12.66 -15.16
C HIS A 65 6.40 11.63 -15.99
N LYS A 66 7.65 11.38 -15.60
CA LYS A 66 8.56 10.45 -16.28
C LYS A 66 8.05 9.00 -16.24
N PRO A 67 7.78 8.38 -15.08
CA PRO A 67 7.27 7.00 -15.06
C PRO A 67 5.93 6.87 -15.79
N MET A 68 5.07 7.89 -15.75
CA MET A 68 3.81 7.89 -16.50
C MET A 68 4.01 7.93 -18.01
N GLN A 69 5.03 8.64 -18.51
CA GLN A 69 5.39 8.59 -19.93
C GLN A 69 5.93 7.22 -20.34
N GLN A 70 6.72 6.59 -19.49
CA GLN A 70 7.27 5.27 -19.76
C GLN A 70 6.15 4.24 -19.97
N VAL A 71 5.13 4.23 -19.09
CA VAL A 71 3.98 3.32 -19.22
C VAL A 71 3.20 3.51 -20.51
N LYS A 72 3.03 4.76 -20.98
CA LYS A 72 2.31 5.03 -22.24
C LYS A 72 3.00 4.43 -23.47
N ASN A 73 4.31 4.22 -23.39
CA ASN A 73 5.14 3.74 -24.49
C ASN A 73 5.46 2.24 -24.40
N GLU A 74 5.14 1.59 -23.29
CA GLU A 74 5.37 0.16 -23.05
C GLU A 74 4.04 -0.62 -23.15
N ALA A 75 4.08 -1.82 -23.73
CA ALA A 75 2.90 -2.70 -23.71
C ALA A 75 2.54 -3.02 -22.27
N THR A 76 1.39 -2.53 -21.80
CA THR A 76 0.99 -2.64 -20.40
C THR A 76 0.63 -4.08 -20.05
N GLN A 77 1.56 -4.79 -19.43
CA GLN A 77 1.29 -6.05 -18.75
C GLN A 77 1.15 -5.78 -17.25
N ASN A 78 0.34 -6.57 -16.55
CA ASN A 78 0.28 -6.57 -15.08
C ASN A 78 1.05 -7.78 -14.50
N PRO A 79 2.39 -7.83 -14.65
CA PRO A 79 3.16 -9.00 -14.27
C PRO A 79 3.20 -9.17 -12.76
N ALA A 80 3.48 -10.40 -12.34
CA ALA A 80 3.75 -10.68 -10.94
C ALA A 80 4.96 -9.86 -10.44
N ILE A 81 4.87 -9.44 -9.18
CA ILE A 81 5.94 -8.71 -8.48
C ILE A 81 6.31 -9.43 -7.18
N TRP A 82 7.48 -9.12 -6.67
CA TRP A 82 7.94 -9.53 -5.34
C TRP A 82 8.06 -8.29 -4.49
N VAL A 83 7.53 -8.33 -3.27
CA VAL A 83 7.54 -7.19 -2.36
C VAL A 83 8.17 -7.55 -1.04
N VAL A 84 8.87 -6.59 -0.45
CA VAL A 84 9.40 -6.73 0.90
C VAL A 84 9.53 -5.38 1.59
N LYS A 85 9.50 -5.39 2.91
CA LYS A 85 9.84 -4.21 3.72
C LYS A 85 11.36 -4.07 3.75
N SER A 86 11.89 -2.85 3.61
CA SER A 86 13.33 -2.63 3.71
C SER A 86 13.84 -3.05 5.10
N PRO A 87 14.91 -3.87 5.19
CA PRO A 87 15.52 -4.24 6.46
C PRO A 87 16.28 -3.07 7.11
N THR A 88 16.54 -1.98 6.38
CA THR A 88 17.27 -0.79 6.83
C THR A 88 16.34 0.37 7.22
N ASP A 89 15.05 0.12 7.39
CA ASP A 89 14.14 1.13 7.94
C ASP A 89 14.47 1.40 9.42
N HIS A 90 14.94 2.61 9.73
CA HIS A 90 15.34 2.99 11.09
C HIS A 90 14.34 3.89 11.83
N GLN A 91 13.37 4.48 11.13
CA GLN A 91 12.48 5.51 11.70
C GLN A 91 11.07 4.98 12.03
N MET A 92 10.57 5.30 13.22
CA MET A 92 9.17 5.06 13.57
C MET A 92 8.25 5.94 12.72
N GLY A 93 7.19 5.36 12.16
CA GLY A 93 6.19 6.09 11.36
C GLY A 93 6.50 6.26 9.86
N THR A 94 7.72 5.92 9.42
CA THR A 94 8.02 5.74 7.99
C THR A 94 8.26 4.28 7.67
N ARG A 95 7.90 3.87 6.46
CA ARG A 95 8.16 2.52 5.94
C ARG A 95 8.62 2.60 4.50
N THR A 96 9.61 1.81 4.14
CA THR A 96 10.10 1.63 2.79
C THR A 96 9.69 0.25 2.31
N ILE A 97 8.92 0.22 1.22
CA ILE A 97 8.55 -1.01 0.53
C ILE A 97 9.38 -1.10 -0.74
N LEU A 98 10.05 -2.22 -0.89
CA LEU A 98 10.86 -2.58 -2.04
C LEU A 98 10.06 -3.55 -2.89
N ILE A 99 10.05 -3.31 -4.20
CA ILE A 99 9.27 -4.08 -5.17
C ILE A 99 10.22 -4.49 -6.28
N TYR A 100 10.24 -5.78 -6.61
CA TYR A 100 10.99 -6.33 -7.72
C TYR A 100 10.02 -6.91 -8.75
N ARG A 101 10.15 -6.47 -10.01
CA ARG A 101 9.41 -7.00 -11.16
C ARG A 101 10.33 -7.95 -11.95
N PRO A 102 10.13 -9.28 -11.88
CA PRO A 102 11.03 -10.23 -12.53
C PRO A 102 10.99 -10.20 -14.06
N SER A 103 9.85 -9.83 -14.65
CA SER A 103 9.64 -9.89 -16.10
C SER A 103 10.64 -9.04 -16.89
N ASP A 104 11.08 -7.92 -16.31
CA ASP A 104 12.04 -6.99 -16.91
C ASP A 104 13.17 -6.59 -15.96
N LYS A 105 13.33 -7.32 -14.85
CA LYS A 105 14.41 -7.15 -13.87
C LYS A 105 14.48 -5.73 -13.29
N ARG A 106 13.34 -5.07 -13.07
CA ARG A 106 13.28 -3.73 -12.48
C ARG A 106 12.97 -3.77 -10.99
N ASP A 107 13.68 -2.96 -10.23
CA ASP A 107 13.37 -2.69 -8.82
C ASP A 107 12.71 -1.32 -8.67
N TYR A 108 11.87 -1.22 -7.65
CA TYR A 108 11.18 0.00 -7.26
C TYR A 108 11.26 0.14 -5.75
N LYS A 109 11.34 1.39 -5.32
CA LYS A 109 11.29 1.78 -3.91
C LYS A 109 10.17 2.75 -3.70
N VAL A 110 9.29 2.46 -2.76
CA VAL A 110 8.22 3.35 -2.34
C VAL A 110 8.36 3.61 -0.85
N ARG A 111 8.63 4.86 -0.49
CA ARG A 111 8.72 5.31 0.90
C ARG A 111 7.41 5.94 1.31
N LEU A 112 6.87 5.50 2.43
CA LEU A 112 5.58 5.90 2.96
C LEU A 112 5.73 6.50 4.35
N TYR A 113 4.82 7.41 4.67
CA TYR A 113 4.65 8.00 5.99
C TYR A 113 3.20 7.83 6.45
N LYS A 114 3.00 7.49 7.72
CA LYS A 114 1.66 7.37 8.30
C LYS A 114 1.21 8.74 8.80
N THR A 115 0.15 9.29 8.21
CA THR A 115 -0.48 10.56 8.58
C THR A 115 -1.98 10.36 8.78
N GLN A 116 -2.54 10.85 9.90
CA GLN A 116 -3.97 10.76 10.20
C GLN A 116 -4.56 9.34 9.98
N GLY A 117 -3.85 8.30 10.46
CA GLY A 117 -4.26 6.91 10.31
C GLY A 117 -3.99 6.28 8.94
N THR A 118 -3.70 7.08 7.90
CA THR A 118 -3.52 6.65 6.51
C THR A 118 -2.05 6.65 6.10
N TRP A 119 -1.63 5.70 5.27
CA TRP A 119 -0.30 5.72 4.65
C TRP A 119 -0.31 6.58 3.39
N LYS A 120 0.67 7.48 3.28
CA LYS A 120 0.88 8.32 2.11
C LYS A 120 2.29 8.16 1.57
N VAL A 121 2.45 8.25 0.25
CA VAL A 121 3.74 8.13 -0.42
C VAL A 121 4.49 9.45 -0.31
N ILE A 122 5.69 9.41 0.29
CA ILE A 122 6.55 10.60 0.46
C ILE A 122 7.70 10.64 -0.55
N SER A 123 8.14 9.49 -1.06
CA SER A 123 9.08 9.42 -2.18
C SER A 123 8.98 8.07 -2.87
N PHE A 124 9.35 8.03 -4.14
CA PHE A 124 9.37 6.80 -4.92
C PHE A 124 10.48 6.86 -5.96
N GLN A 125 11.03 5.70 -6.28
CA GLN A 125 12.15 5.58 -7.22
C GLN A 125 12.05 4.24 -7.97
N GLN A 126 12.59 4.22 -9.18
CA GLN A 126 12.84 3.01 -9.97
C GLN A 126 14.37 2.81 -10.05
N ASN A 127 14.83 1.56 -10.22
CA ASN A 127 16.24 1.23 -10.27
C ASN A 127 17.00 1.90 -11.43
N PHE A 128 18.32 1.74 -11.39
CA PHE A 128 19.29 2.43 -12.24
C PHE A 128 19.12 2.09 -13.73
N ASP A 129 18.62 3.05 -14.50
CA ASP A 129 18.85 3.11 -15.95
C ASP A 129 20.18 3.85 -16.20
N PRO A 130 21.17 3.21 -16.86
CA PRO A 130 22.49 3.81 -17.14
C PRO A 130 22.45 5.15 -17.86
N LYS A 131 21.39 5.44 -18.62
CA LYS A 131 21.24 6.68 -19.38
C LYS A 131 20.58 7.79 -18.57
N GLU A 132 19.78 7.42 -17.59
CA GLU A 132 18.78 8.29 -16.98
C GLU A 132 19.06 8.57 -15.50
N GLY A 133 20.03 7.85 -14.93
CA GLY A 133 20.30 7.84 -13.50
C GLY A 133 19.19 7.13 -12.72
N GLY A 134 19.57 6.40 -11.69
CA GLY A 134 18.67 5.87 -10.66
C GLY A 134 19.42 5.74 -9.34
N TYR A 135 18.84 5.05 -8.36
CA TYR A 135 19.57 4.81 -7.13
C TYR A 135 20.42 3.53 -7.27
N ALA A 136 21.74 3.68 -7.26
CA ALA A 136 22.66 2.58 -7.00
C ALA A 136 22.66 2.32 -5.49
N SER A 137 21.58 1.78 -4.92
CA SER A 137 21.52 1.57 -3.46
C SER A 137 21.77 0.12 -3.05
N PHE A 138 22.13 0.03 -1.79
CA PHE A 138 22.10 -1.14 -0.91
C PHE A 138 20.84 -2.00 -1.02
N GLU A 139 19.73 -1.46 -1.54
CA GLU A 139 18.39 -2.07 -1.48
C GLU A 139 17.91 -2.71 -2.80
N ALA A 140 18.82 -3.02 -3.73
CA ALA A 140 18.47 -3.77 -4.94
C ALA A 140 18.16 -5.24 -4.61
N TYR A 141 17.22 -5.89 -5.34
CA TYR A 141 16.81 -7.28 -5.09
C TYR A 141 17.99 -8.24 -4.95
N GLN A 142 18.89 -8.27 -5.94
CA GLN A 142 20.03 -9.19 -5.97
C GLN A 142 20.94 -9.02 -4.74
N ARG A 143 21.21 -7.77 -4.36
CA ARG A 143 22.07 -7.45 -3.23
C ARG A 143 21.38 -7.83 -1.91
N LEU A 144 20.12 -7.44 -1.72
CA LEU A 144 19.38 -7.75 -0.50
C LEU A 144 19.19 -9.25 -0.30
N SER A 145 18.91 -10.00 -1.36
CA SER A 145 18.86 -11.46 -1.29
C SER A 145 20.20 -12.09 -0.88
N SER A 146 21.32 -11.42 -1.17
CA SER A 146 22.66 -11.87 -0.75
C SER A 146 23.03 -11.44 0.66
N GLU A 147 22.76 -10.19 1.03
CA GLU A 147 23.13 -9.61 2.33
C GLU A 147 22.18 -10.04 3.46
N TYR A 148 20.92 -10.32 3.13
CA TYR A 148 19.86 -10.73 4.05
C TYR A 148 19.18 -12.01 3.54
N PRO A 149 19.84 -13.19 3.63
CA PRO A 149 19.29 -14.43 3.09
C PRO A 149 17.96 -14.86 3.74
N ASP A 150 17.68 -14.40 4.97
CA ASP A 150 16.42 -14.66 5.67
C ASP A 150 15.28 -13.71 5.28
N LEU A 151 15.55 -12.72 4.42
CA LEU A 151 14.56 -11.74 3.98
C LEU A 151 13.51 -12.42 3.08
N LYS A 152 12.29 -12.55 3.59
CA LYS A 152 11.20 -13.22 2.87
C LYS A 152 10.49 -12.27 1.92
N TRP A 153 10.77 -12.41 0.64
CA TRP A 153 10.04 -11.72 -0.42
C TRP A 153 8.66 -12.35 -0.62
N LYS A 154 7.63 -11.52 -0.62
CA LYS A 154 6.25 -11.94 -0.88
C LYS A 154 5.92 -11.76 -2.35
N LYS A 155 5.55 -12.83 -3.03
CA LYS A 155 5.03 -12.76 -4.40
C LYS A 155 3.60 -12.21 -4.39
N ILE A 156 3.31 -11.30 -5.31
CA ILE A 156 1.96 -10.80 -5.60
C ILE A 156 1.72 -11.00 -7.08
N ASP A 157 0.73 -11.84 -7.39
CA ASP A 157 0.26 -12.06 -8.76
C ASP A 157 -0.79 -11.00 -9.12
N ASN A 158 -0.69 -10.42 -10.31
CA ASN A 158 -1.59 -9.38 -10.81
C ASN A 158 -1.82 -8.24 -9.78
N PRO A 159 -0.76 -7.52 -9.36
CA PRO A 159 -0.85 -6.46 -8.35
C PRO A 159 -1.89 -5.39 -8.69
#